data_AF-A0A3D4GZC7-F1
#
_entry.id   AF-A0A3D4GZC7-F1
#
_cell.length_a   1.000
_cell.length_b   1.000
_cell.length_c   1.000
_cell.angle_alpha   90.00
_cell.angle_beta   90.00
_cell.angle_gamma   90.00
#
_symmetry.space_group_name_H-M   'P 1'
#
loop_
_entity.id
_entity.type
_entity.pdbx_description
1 polymer ?
#
loop_
_entity_poly.entity_id
_entity_poly.type
_entity_poly.pdbx_seq_one_letter_code
_entity_poly.pdbx_strand_id
1 'polypeptide(L)'
;MSESVGIATGLLITAIHNASLTCLTSKWFDRMNRQLMDLEKSFIHKTGLQDRPLNRSLFTAEDPLSGYGSWMLPDLRYELEHRSTENRQKWESTYVRAVETLGSRIRKITESLSSLG
;
A
#
# COMPACT_ATOMS: atom_id res chain seq x y z
N MET A 1 37.44 36.41 -25.44
CA MET A 1 36.53 36.61 -24.28
C MET A 1 35.09 36.13 -24.54
N SER A 2 34.55 36.25 -25.77
CA SER A 2 33.17 35.84 -26.12
C SER A 2 32.87 34.34 -25.95
N GLU A 3 33.77 33.45 -26.36
CA GLU A 3 33.52 31.98 -26.35
C GLU A 3 33.53 31.38 -24.94
N SER A 4 34.34 31.90 -24.03
CA SER A 4 34.43 31.43 -22.64
C SER A 4 33.12 31.67 -21.86
N VAL A 5 32.42 32.78 -22.13
CA VAL A 5 31.13 33.09 -21.51
C VAL A 5 30.01 32.20 -22.07
N GLY A 6 30.04 31.89 -23.37
CA GLY A 6 29.09 30.98 -24.01
C GLY A 6 29.20 29.53 -23.51
N ILE A 7 30.41 29.03 -23.28
CA ILE A 7 30.63 27.70 -22.72
C ILE A 7 30.17 27.63 -21.26
N ALA A 8 30.49 28.64 -20.45
CA ALA A 8 30.09 28.69 -19.03
C ALA A 8 28.57 28.75 -18.85
N THR A 9 27.87 29.51 -19.68
CA THR A 9 26.41 29.60 -19.65
C THR A 9 25.73 28.30 -20.13
N GLY A 10 26.24 27.67 -21.19
CA GLY A 10 25.75 26.36 -21.64
C GLY A 10 25.92 25.25 -20.60
N LEU A 11 27.06 25.24 -19.90
CA LEU A 11 27.34 24.26 -18.83
C LEU A 11 26.38 24.45 -17.64
N LEU A 12 26.10 25.70 -17.28
CA LEU A 12 25.22 26.05 -16.17
C LEU A 12 23.76 25.68 -16.46
N ILE A 13 23.27 25.91 -17.68
CA ILE A 13 21.92 25.49 -18.12
C ILE A 13 21.80 23.96 -18.06
N THR A 14 22.81 23.25 -18.55
CA THR A 14 22.81 21.77 -18.54
C THR A 14 22.81 21.22 -17.11
N ALA A 15 23.60 21.81 -16.21
CA ALA A 15 23.63 21.44 -14.81
C ALA A 15 22.28 21.65 -14.11
N ILE A 16 21.60 22.79 -14.36
CA ILE A 16 20.27 23.08 -13.82
C ILE A 16 19.22 22.10 -14.35
N HIS A 17 19.29 21.76 -15.64
CA HIS A 17 18.38 20.80 -16.25
C HIS A 17 18.54 19.41 -15.61
N ASN A 18 19.77 18.92 -15.47
CA ASN A 18 20.07 17.63 -14.84
C ASN A 18 19.66 17.59 -13.36
N ALA A 19 19.92 18.66 -12.60
CA ALA A 19 19.49 18.78 -11.21
C ALA A 19 17.95 18.79 -11.08
N SER A 20 17.26 19.43 -12.01
CA SER A 20 15.78 19.46 -12.03
C SER A 20 15.20 18.08 -12.37
N LEU A 21 15.77 17.38 -13.36
CA LEU A 21 15.35 16.03 -13.71
C LEU A 21 15.58 15.06 -12.55
N THR A 22 16.76 15.04 -11.95
CA THR A 22 17.05 14.18 -10.78
C THR A 22 16.13 14.45 -9.59
N CYS A 23 15.83 15.72 -9.29
CA CYS A 23 14.88 16.09 -8.25
C CYS A 23 13.46 15.59 -8.53
N LEU A 24 12.98 15.72 -9.78
CA LEU A 24 11.68 15.21 -10.18
C LEU A 24 11.61 13.68 -10.07
N THR A 25 12.65 12.97 -10.50
CA THR A 25 12.73 11.52 -10.40
C THR A 25 12.72 11.04 -8.95
N SER A 26 13.51 11.67 -8.07
CA SER A 26 13.53 11.33 -6.63
C SER A 26 12.16 11.53 -5.97
N LYS A 27 11.49 12.67 -6.22
CA LYS A 27 10.13 12.92 -5.71
C LYS A 27 9.12 11.88 -6.20
N TRP A 28 9.27 11.43 -7.43
CA TRP A 28 8.43 10.39 -8.01
C TRP A 28 8.65 9.04 -7.30
N PHE A 29 9.90 8.62 -7.09
CA PHE A 29 10.21 7.38 -6.35
C PHE A 29 9.66 7.41 -4.93
N ASP A 30 9.80 8.52 -4.20
CA ASP A 30 9.26 8.67 -2.85
C ASP A 30 7.73 8.59 -2.81
N ARG A 31 7.06 9.04 -3.87
CA ARG A 31 5.60 8.92 -4.00
C ARG A 31 5.21 7.46 -4.26
N MET A 32 5.88 6.79 -5.18
CA MET A 32 5.62 5.38 -5.50
C MET A 32 5.86 4.46 -4.30
N ASN A 33 6.99 4.62 -3.60
CA ASN A 33 7.31 3.83 -2.41
C ASN A 33 6.23 3.96 -1.33
N ARG A 34 5.74 5.19 -1.09
CA ARG A 34 4.63 5.40 -0.16
C ARG A 34 3.34 4.71 -0.59
N GLN A 35 2.99 4.80 -1.88
CA GLN A 35 1.80 4.14 -2.40
C GLN A 35 1.89 2.61 -2.29
N LEU A 36 3.06 2.02 -2.57
CA LEU A 36 3.29 0.58 -2.39
C LEU A 36 3.19 0.15 -0.93
N MET A 37 3.84 0.89 -0.01
CA MET A 37 3.71 0.65 1.43
C MET A 37 2.26 0.76 1.92
N ASP A 38 1.48 1.66 1.33
CA ASP A 38 0.07 1.82 1.68
C ASP A 38 -0.78 0.64 1.17
N LEU A 39 -0.36 -0.14 0.17
CA LEU A 39 -1.10 -1.34 -0.23
C LEU A 39 -1.24 -2.32 0.94
N GLU A 40 -0.15 -2.60 1.64
CA GLU A 40 -0.14 -3.51 2.80
C GLU A 40 -1.06 -3.01 3.93
N LYS A 41 -1.11 -1.69 4.14
CA LYS A 41 -1.96 -1.08 5.17
C LYS A 41 -3.46 -1.22 4.88
N SER A 42 -3.86 -1.64 3.68
CA SER A 42 -5.29 -1.85 3.34
C SER A 42 -5.91 -3.00 4.15
N PHE A 43 -5.09 -3.92 4.66
CA PHE A 43 -5.53 -5.05 5.48
C PHE A 43 -5.54 -4.79 6.99
N ILE A 44 -5.23 -3.56 7.42
CA ILE A 44 -5.21 -3.21 8.86
C ILE A 44 -6.63 -2.85 9.33
N HIS A 45 -7.21 -3.69 10.17
CA HIS A 45 -8.44 -3.40 10.92
C HIS A 45 -8.12 -2.64 12.20
N LYS A 46 -8.55 -1.37 12.28
CA LYS A 46 -8.17 -0.45 13.36
C LYS A 46 -8.63 -0.89 14.76
N THR A 47 -9.77 -1.58 14.84
CA THR A 47 -10.33 -2.04 16.12
C THR A 47 -9.82 -3.42 16.53
N GLY A 48 -8.98 -4.06 15.71
CA GLY A 48 -8.52 -5.43 15.91
C GLY A 48 -9.56 -6.50 15.55
N LEU A 49 -9.16 -7.76 15.62
CA LEU A 49 -9.98 -8.94 15.33
C LEU A 49 -10.88 -9.31 16.51
N GLN A 50 -11.82 -10.23 16.30
CA GLN A 50 -12.76 -10.69 17.33
C GLN A 50 -12.03 -11.22 18.56
N ASP A 51 -12.33 -10.64 19.73
CA ASP A 51 -11.70 -10.95 21.03
C ASP A 51 -10.16 -10.83 21.04
N ARG A 52 -9.57 -10.17 20.01
CA ARG A 52 -8.12 -9.98 19.83
C ARG A 52 -7.81 -8.56 19.34
N PRO A 53 -7.89 -7.54 20.22
CA PRO A 53 -7.69 -6.14 19.85
C PRO A 53 -6.26 -5.80 19.37
N LEU A 54 -5.27 -6.63 19.73
CA LEU A 54 -3.88 -6.46 19.32
C LEU A 54 -3.58 -7.05 17.93
N ASN A 55 -4.40 -7.99 17.45
CA ASN A 55 -4.28 -8.53 16.10
C ASN A 55 -5.09 -7.66 15.14
N ARG A 56 -4.40 -6.98 14.23
CA ARG A 56 -5.02 -6.00 13.32
C ARG A 56 -4.95 -6.40 11.85
N SER A 57 -4.17 -7.41 11.50
CA SER A 57 -4.12 -7.88 10.11
C SER A 57 -5.33 -8.76 9.82
N LEU A 58 -6.15 -8.33 8.87
CA LEU A 58 -7.24 -9.12 8.31
C LEU A 58 -6.72 -10.25 7.41
N PHE A 59 -5.56 -10.05 6.77
CA PHE A 59 -5.05 -11.01 5.80
C PHE A 59 -4.47 -12.25 6.49
N THR A 60 -3.80 -12.08 7.62
CA THR A 60 -3.19 -13.18 8.38
C THR A 60 -3.21 -12.86 9.86
N ALA A 61 -3.74 -13.77 10.68
CA ALA A 61 -3.50 -13.75 12.11
C ALA A 61 -3.13 -15.12 12.63
N GLU A 62 -2.42 -15.14 13.74
CA GLU A 62 -2.05 -16.36 14.44
C GLU A 62 -3.31 -17.12 14.91
N ASP A 63 -3.34 -18.42 14.61
CA ASP A 63 -4.38 -19.34 15.06
C ASP A 63 -4.31 -19.53 16.60
N PRO A 64 -5.39 -19.24 17.33
CA PRO A 64 -5.45 -19.39 18.79
C PRO A 64 -5.30 -20.84 19.27
N LEU A 65 -5.59 -21.83 18.41
CA LEU A 65 -5.65 -23.23 18.80
C LEU A 65 -4.32 -23.97 18.59
N SER A 66 -3.42 -23.45 17.75
CA SER A 66 -2.20 -24.17 17.36
C SER A 66 -0.90 -23.35 17.42
N GLY A 67 -0.95 -22.02 17.48
CA GLY A 67 0.25 -21.15 17.57
C GLY A 67 1.24 -21.22 16.40
N TYR A 68 1.06 -22.15 15.45
CA TYR A 68 2.02 -22.45 14.38
C TYR A 68 1.51 -22.13 12.96
N GLY A 69 0.21 -21.84 12.79
CA GLY A 69 -0.37 -21.53 11.48
C GLY A 69 -0.92 -20.11 11.42
N SER A 70 -0.29 -19.22 10.65
CA SER A 70 -0.95 -18.01 10.18
C SER A 70 -1.95 -18.41 9.09
N TRP A 71 -3.24 -18.43 9.41
CA TRP A 71 -4.29 -18.72 8.43
C TRP A 71 -4.87 -17.43 7.86
N MET A 72 -5.24 -17.48 6.58
CA MET A 72 -5.93 -16.38 5.93
C MET A 72 -7.38 -16.29 6.44
N LEU A 73 -7.87 -15.06 6.68
CA LEU A 73 -9.26 -14.78 7.09
C LEU A 73 -9.68 -15.38 8.46
N PRO A 74 -8.96 -15.06 9.55
CA PRO A 74 -9.13 -15.70 10.87
C PRO A 74 -10.55 -15.58 11.46
N ASP A 75 -11.18 -14.42 11.38
CA ASP A 75 -12.51 -14.19 11.98
C ASP A 75 -13.65 -14.86 11.18
N LEU A 76 -13.50 -14.98 9.85
CA LEU A 76 -14.48 -15.69 9.03
C LEU A 76 -14.49 -17.20 9.36
N ARG A 77 -13.30 -17.76 9.61
CA ARG A 77 -13.14 -19.14 10.06
C ARG A 77 -13.79 -19.35 11.43
N TYR A 78 -13.55 -18.45 12.38
CA TYR A 78 -14.16 -18.54 13.71
C TYR A 78 -15.69 -18.63 13.65
N GLU A 79 -16.33 -17.76 12.87
CA GLU A 79 -17.79 -17.76 12.68
C GLU A 79 -18.29 -19.05 11.97
N LEU A 80 -17.54 -19.58 11.00
CA LEU A 80 -17.86 -20.83 10.32
C LEU A 80 -17.73 -22.06 11.25
N GLU A 81 -16.68 -22.12 12.06
CA GLU A 81 -16.43 -23.21 13.01
C GLU A 81 -17.45 -23.24 14.15
N HIS A 82 -17.84 -22.07 14.67
CA HIS A 82 -18.80 -21.95 15.76
C HIS A 82 -20.27 -21.97 15.28
N ARG A 83 -20.51 -22.13 13.97
CA ARG A 83 -21.84 -22.08 13.33
C ARG A 83 -22.67 -20.85 13.74
N SER A 84 -22.00 -19.76 14.11
CA SER A 84 -22.65 -18.50 14.41
C SER A 84 -22.92 -17.75 13.11
N THR A 85 -24.09 -17.14 13.01
CA THR A 85 -24.45 -16.24 11.90
C THR A 85 -24.51 -14.79 12.35
N GLU A 86 -24.36 -14.53 13.66
CA GLU A 86 -24.64 -13.24 14.27
C GLU A 86 -23.70 -12.14 13.75
N ASN A 87 -22.42 -12.46 13.54
CA ASN A 87 -21.42 -11.50 13.04
C ASN A 87 -20.90 -11.81 11.63
N ARG A 88 -21.37 -12.89 11.00
CA ARG A 88 -20.90 -13.32 9.67
C ARG A 88 -20.96 -12.20 8.63
N GLN A 89 -22.11 -11.53 8.51
CA GLN A 89 -22.31 -10.49 7.49
C GLN A 89 -21.43 -9.25 7.73
N LYS A 90 -21.18 -8.92 9.01
CA LYS A 90 -20.26 -7.84 9.39
C LYS A 90 -18.83 -8.17 8.95
N TRP A 91 -18.34 -9.37 9.25
CA TRP A 91 -16.99 -9.78 8.86
C TRP A 91 -16.85 -9.92 7.36
N GLU A 92 -17.82 -10.54 6.67
CA GLU A 92 -17.87 -10.61 5.21
C GLU A 92 -17.75 -9.21 4.57
N SER A 93 -18.55 -8.25 5.03
CA SER A 93 -18.48 -6.87 4.51
C SER A 93 -17.13 -6.19 4.80
N THR A 94 -16.48 -6.54 5.91
CA THR A 94 -15.17 -6.00 6.31
C THR A 94 -14.07 -6.53 5.39
N TYR A 95 -14.09 -7.82 5.08
CA TYR A 95 -13.14 -8.45 4.16
C TYR A 95 -13.34 -7.97 2.71
N VAL A 96 -14.58 -7.92 2.24
CA VAL A 96 -14.91 -7.39 0.90
C VAL A 96 -14.39 -5.96 0.77
N ARG A 97 -14.64 -5.10 1.76
CA ARG A 97 -14.14 -3.72 1.78
C ARG A 97 -12.61 -3.64 1.75
N ALA A 98 -11.91 -4.53 2.44
CA ALA A 98 -10.45 -4.57 2.42
C ALA A 98 -9.92 -4.91 1.02
N VAL A 99 -10.50 -5.91 0.36
CA VAL A 99 -10.14 -6.33 -1.01
C VAL A 99 -10.46 -5.23 -2.03
N GLU A 100 -11.64 -4.61 -1.94
CA GLU A 100 -12.01 -3.48 -2.79
C GLU A 100 -11.07 -2.29 -2.60
N THR A 101 -10.69 -2.00 -1.35
CA THR A 101 -9.73 -0.95 -1.02
C THR A 101 -8.38 -1.24 -1.66
N LEU A 102 -7.87 -2.47 -1.55
CA LEU A 102 -6.63 -2.89 -2.22
C LEU A 102 -6.73 -2.72 -3.73
N GLY A 103 -7.80 -3.24 -4.34
CA GLY A 103 -8.04 -3.15 -5.79
C GLY A 103 -8.08 -1.70 -6.28
N SER A 104 -8.71 -0.80 -5.53
CA SER A 104 -8.75 0.63 -5.87
C SER A 104 -7.37 1.30 -5.78
N ARG A 105 -6.53 0.90 -4.81
CA ARG A 105 -5.16 1.43 -4.67
C ARG A 105 -4.24 0.91 -5.77
N ILE A 106 -4.32 -0.38 -6.12
CA ILE A 106 -3.57 -0.95 -7.24
C ILE A 106 -3.93 -0.21 -8.52
N ARG A 107 -5.22 0.02 -8.79
CA ARG A 107 -5.67 0.75 -9.98
C ARG A 107 -5.09 2.16 -10.06
N LYS A 108 -5.09 2.91 -8.95
CA LYS A 108 -4.48 4.24 -8.87
C LYS A 108 -2.98 4.23 -9.16
N ILE A 109 -2.26 3.21 -8.71
CA ILE A 109 -0.83 3.04 -9.01
C ILE A 109 -0.65 2.74 -10.50
N THR A 110 -1.43 1.82 -11.06
CA THR A 110 -1.40 1.50 -12.51
C THR A 110 -1.70 2.71 -13.37
N GLU A 111 -2.71 3.51 -13.03
CA GLU A 111 -3.04 4.76 -13.71
C GLU A 111 -1.87 5.75 -13.66
N SER A 112 -1.26 5.92 -12.47
CA SER A 112 -0.08 6.80 -12.29
C SER A 112 1.12 6.35 -13.12
N LEU A 113 1.34 5.03 -13.26
CA LEU A 113 2.39 4.46 -14.10
C LEU A 113 2.08 4.64 -15.59
N SER A 114 0.83 4.42 -16.01
CA SER A 114 0.42 4.60 -17.41
C SER A 114 0.47 6.05 -17.87
N SER A 115 0.28 7.02 -16.97
CA SER A 115 0.40 8.45 -17.30
C SER A 115 1.85 8.92 -17.52
N LEU A 116 2.84 8.07 -17.25
CA LEU A 116 4.26 8.36 -17.43
C LEU A 116 4.84 7.85 -18.76
N GLY A 117 4.14 6.96 -19.45
CA GLY A 117 4.54 6.39 -20.75
C GLY A 117 3.80 7.06 -21.90
#